data_AF-A0A952RD26-F1
#
_entry.id   AF-A0A952RD26-F1
#
_cell.length_a   1.000
_cell.length_b   1.000
_cell.length_c   1.000
_cell.angle_alpha   90.00
_cell.angle_beta   90.00
_cell.angle_gamma   90.00
#
_symmetry.space_group_name_H-M   'P 1'
#
loop_
_entity.id
_entity.type
_entity.pdbx_description
1 polymer ?
#
loop_
_entity_poly.entity_id
_entity_poly.type
_entity_poly.pdbx_seq_one_letter_code
_entity_poly.pdbx_strand_id
1 'polypeptide(L)'
;MARLTKQEREMAAVADLLRPFGSPLPPGPGLGFTPEDDVLLERGWPHLRVLTNEDVEAPAARAEKALESLDPVLGLRVPRELAAAYLRGYAFGPSINANRRSREENRPVLAARRAAIESGVPVDRAQLDAMLESLCEGKIDDTYKHWRLPEVLYLYEAFLGADEVASAITSALIEVAGRARVSFGDSNSFNHPGHTLALTLPWLLRRAAPSVVTDLRAQLKAVAPQPRAKGGAKQYYALLHVLAEQGAPLPPELEVLDHRFMYINDDVPAVTTRLTAKPQFALRETRSVWLLGGKVLTCPVSLPDTKELQLAMLDELGILREPAAVRVIAHLAARRATQAAAAQWLNAHPSHARPILEALREGGSAKDAKAAAKALELLQDGQLDTPPASEAALEAEIARLFTELRSALEATSDRDAHIELIREAFEAYSEARAAAGDPTPEAYFTHSMGEHGLDGDWCMLAVDVMNGDV
;
A
#
# COMPACT_ATOMS: atom_id res chain seq x y z
N MET A 1 32.86 12.80 18.16
CA MET A 1 32.11 12.37 16.96
C MET A 1 31.42 11.06 17.29
N ALA A 2 30.10 10.98 17.17
CA ALA A 2 29.37 9.73 17.37
C ALA A 2 29.77 8.71 16.30
N ARG A 3 29.97 7.43 16.67
CA ARG A 3 30.22 6.35 15.71
C ARG A 3 28.91 6.02 15.00
N LEU A 4 28.94 5.98 13.67
CA LEU A 4 27.82 5.51 12.86
C LEU A 4 27.49 4.05 13.19
N THR A 5 26.20 3.75 13.26
CA THR A 5 25.66 2.38 13.33
C THR A 5 26.05 1.56 12.09
N LYS A 6 25.86 0.24 12.12
CA LYS A 6 26.06 -0.62 10.94
C LYS A 6 25.18 -0.16 9.77
N GLN A 7 23.91 0.11 10.06
CA GLN A 7 22.93 0.56 9.08
C GLN A 7 23.27 1.92 8.47
N GLU A 8 23.68 2.90 9.28
CA GLU A 8 24.10 4.21 8.74
C GLU A 8 25.32 4.09 7.82
N ARG A 9 26.25 3.17 8.12
CA ARG A 9 27.39 2.90 7.24
C ARG A 9 26.99 2.26 5.93
N GLU A 10 26.05 1.31 5.96
CA GLU A 10 25.50 0.68 4.75
C GLU A 10 24.76 1.70 3.88
N MET A 11 23.91 2.54 4.48
CA MET A 11 23.21 3.62 3.79
C MET A 11 24.17 4.62 3.16
N ALA A 12 25.25 4.99 3.88
CA ALA A 12 26.28 5.87 3.35
C ALA A 12 27.03 5.23 2.18
N ALA A 13 27.39 3.94 2.28
CA ALA A 13 28.05 3.21 1.21
C ALA A 13 27.18 3.12 -0.07
N VAL A 14 25.88 2.84 0.08
CA VAL A 14 24.94 2.85 -1.06
C VAL A 14 24.82 4.25 -1.66
N ALA A 15 24.71 5.29 -0.83
CA ALA A 15 24.64 6.67 -1.31
C ALA A 15 25.93 7.08 -2.07
N ASP A 16 27.10 6.69 -1.55
CA ASP A 16 28.40 6.94 -2.19
C ASP A 16 28.51 6.21 -3.54
N LEU A 17 28.07 4.95 -3.58
CA LEU A 17 28.07 4.12 -4.79
C LEU A 17 27.17 4.69 -5.89
N LEU A 18 26.00 5.23 -5.52
CA LEU A 18 25.02 5.74 -6.46
C LEU A 18 25.27 7.19 -6.90
N ARG A 19 26.09 7.94 -6.15
CA ARG A 19 26.42 9.35 -6.42
C ARG A 19 26.83 9.65 -7.87
N PRO A 20 27.64 8.83 -8.58
CA PRO A 20 28.05 9.11 -9.96
C PRO A 20 26.87 9.14 -10.95
N PHE A 21 25.75 8.50 -10.62
CA PHE A 21 24.57 8.41 -11.49
C PHE A 21 23.55 9.52 -11.23
N GLY A 22 23.79 10.36 -10.22
CA GLY A 22 22.92 11.46 -9.82
C GLY A 22 23.02 11.74 -8.33
N SER A 23 22.75 12.98 -7.95
CA SER A 23 22.46 13.28 -6.54
C SER A 23 21.00 12.95 -6.26
N PRO A 24 20.66 12.53 -5.02
CA PRO A 24 19.26 12.47 -4.61
C PRO A 24 18.63 13.83 -4.91
N LEU A 25 17.57 13.82 -5.70
CA LEU A 25 16.83 15.01 -6.02
C LEU A 25 16.18 15.52 -4.73
N PRO A 26 16.07 16.85 -4.57
CA PRO A 26 15.32 17.42 -3.48
C PRO A 26 13.85 16.95 -3.56
N PRO A 27 13.12 16.95 -2.43
CA PRO A 27 11.70 16.65 -2.45
C PRO A 27 10.94 17.58 -3.40
N GLY A 28 9.90 17.05 -4.04
CA GLY A 28 9.04 17.81 -4.95
C GLY A 28 9.32 17.62 -6.45
N PRO A 29 9.12 18.66 -7.29
CA PRO A 29 9.19 18.55 -8.75
C PRO A 29 10.59 18.17 -9.25
N GLY A 30 10.66 17.41 -10.35
CA GLY A 30 11.90 16.96 -10.98
C GLY A 30 12.30 15.53 -10.59
N LEU A 31 11.55 14.90 -9.69
CA LEU A 31 11.65 13.49 -9.33
C LEU A 31 11.17 12.55 -10.45
N GLY A 32 10.33 13.01 -11.38
CA GLY A 32 9.72 12.18 -12.43
C GLY A 32 10.65 11.81 -13.60
N PHE A 33 10.31 10.74 -14.33
CA PHE A 33 10.94 10.42 -15.63
C PHE A 33 10.46 11.36 -16.74
N THR A 34 9.21 11.82 -16.67
CA THR A 34 8.59 12.72 -17.65
C THR A 34 8.00 13.97 -16.99
N PRO A 35 7.82 15.08 -17.73
CA PRO A 35 7.11 16.26 -17.23
C PRO A 35 5.69 15.94 -16.76
N GLU A 36 5.01 14.98 -17.40
CA GLU A 36 3.69 14.52 -17.00
C GLU A 36 3.71 13.83 -15.63
N ASP A 37 4.73 13.01 -15.37
CA ASP A 37 4.92 12.36 -14.06
C ASP A 37 5.26 13.38 -12.96
N ASP A 38 6.04 14.42 -13.28
CA ASP A 38 6.32 15.53 -12.36
C ASP A 38 5.03 16.24 -11.92
N VAL A 39 4.11 16.51 -12.85
CA VAL A 39 2.80 17.11 -12.53
C VAL A 39 1.96 16.18 -11.65
N LEU A 40 2.03 14.85 -11.85
CA LEU A 40 1.33 13.89 -10.99
C LEU A 40 1.92 13.88 -9.57
N LEU A 41 3.25 13.87 -9.46
CA LEU A 41 4.00 13.95 -8.20
C LEU A 41 3.62 15.22 -7.42
N GLU A 42 3.61 16.38 -8.08
CA GLU A 42 3.17 17.66 -7.48
C GLU A 42 1.74 17.61 -6.93
N ARG A 43 0.85 16.83 -7.55
CA ARG A 43 -0.56 16.70 -7.15
C ARG A 43 -0.79 15.72 -6.00
N GLY A 44 0.27 15.17 -5.40
CA GLY A 44 0.16 14.29 -4.25
C GLY A 44 -0.05 12.81 -4.61
N TRP A 45 0.43 12.40 -5.77
CA TRP A 45 0.76 11.00 -6.07
C TRP A 45 1.67 10.41 -4.95
N PRO A 46 1.59 9.10 -4.59
CA PRO A 46 1.10 7.93 -5.36
C PRO A 46 -0.37 7.58 -5.21
N HIS A 47 -1.08 8.34 -4.40
CA HIS A 47 -2.49 8.09 -4.14
C HIS A 47 -3.42 8.56 -5.27
N LEU A 48 -2.93 8.74 -6.49
CA LEU A 48 -3.78 9.08 -7.63
C LEU A 48 -4.14 7.80 -8.39
N ARG A 49 -5.30 7.79 -9.04
CA ARG A 49 -5.63 6.78 -10.06
C ARG A 49 -5.85 7.51 -11.38
N VAL A 50 -5.20 7.03 -12.42
CA VAL A 50 -5.29 7.61 -13.76
C VAL A 50 -6.19 6.73 -14.60
N LEU A 51 -7.27 7.29 -15.13
CA LEU A 51 -8.15 6.57 -16.03
C LEU A 51 -7.51 6.51 -17.42
N THR A 52 -7.38 5.31 -17.98
CA THR A 52 -6.95 5.09 -19.36
C THR A 52 -8.15 4.80 -20.26
N ASN A 53 -7.99 5.04 -21.56
CA ASN A 53 -8.96 4.67 -22.59
C ASN A 53 -8.56 3.35 -23.28
N GLU A 54 -7.77 2.52 -22.60
CA GLU A 54 -7.37 1.22 -23.12
C GLU A 54 -8.57 0.28 -23.13
N ASP A 55 -8.71 -0.49 -24.20
CA ASP A 55 -9.72 -1.54 -24.27
C ASP A 55 -9.40 -2.63 -23.24
N VAL A 56 -10.42 -3.04 -22.50
CA VAL A 56 -10.30 -4.08 -21.50
C VAL A 56 -11.22 -5.23 -21.86
N GLU A 57 -10.65 -6.43 -21.97
CA GLU A 57 -11.45 -7.63 -22.14
C GLU A 57 -12.18 -7.96 -20.82
N ALA A 58 -13.49 -8.21 -20.92
CA ALA A 58 -14.36 -8.59 -19.82
C ALA A 58 -14.21 -7.71 -18.54
N PRO A 59 -14.46 -6.37 -18.63
CA PRO A 59 -14.30 -5.46 -17.50
C PRO A 59 -15.11 -5.88 -16.27
N ALA A 60 -16.31 -6.41 -16.47
CA ALA A 60 -17.18 -6.89 -15.40
C ALA A 60 -16.55 -8.04 -14.60
N ALA A 61 -16.01 -9.05 -15.30
CA ALA A 61 -15.37 -10.20 -14.65
C ALA A 61 -14.09 -9.79 -13.91
N ARG A 62 -13.31 -8.86 -14.47
CA ARG A 62 -12.12 -8.31 -13.81
C ARG A 62 -12.48 -7.47 -12.59
N ALA A 63 -13.52 -6.65 -12.67
CA ALA A 63 -14.04 -5.88 -11.53
C ALA A 63 -14.54 -6.79 -10.41
N GLU A 64 -15.27 -7.86 -10.74
CA GLU A 64 -15.72 -8.85 -9.77
C GLU A 64 -14.53 -9.53 -9.09
N LYS A 65 -13.54 -10.00 -9.86
CA LYS A 65 -12.29 -10.56 -9.32
C LYS A 65 -11.57 -9.56 -8.40
N ALA A 66 -11.58 -8.27 -8.74
CA ALA A 66 -10.95 -7.24 -7.91
C ALA A 66 -11.66 -7.02 -6.57
N LEU A 67 -13.00 -6.98 -6.57
CA LEU A 67 -13.80 -6.88 -5.35
C LEU A 67 -13.71 -8.13 -4.47
N GLU A 68 -13.26 -9.23 -5.05
CA GLU A 68 -13.04 -10.52 -4.42
C GLU A 68 -11.63 -10.72 -3.88
N SER A 69 -10.68 -9.90 -4.32
CA SER A 69 -9.31 -9.93 -3.83
C SER A 69 -9.23 -9.40 -2.41
N LEU A 70 -8.31 -9.96 -1.62
CA LEU A 70 -7.89 -9.39 -0.36
C LEU A 70 -7.10 -8.11 -0.60
N ASP A 71 -6.18 -8.08 -1.57
CA ASP A 71 -5.29 -6.96 -1.87
C ASP A 71 -5.79 -6.01 -2.99
N PRO A 72 -5.20 -4.80 -3.11
CA PRO A 72 -5.44 -3.93 -4.24
C PRO A 72 -4.94 -4.53 -5.55
N VAL A 73 -5.84 -4.95 -6.44
CA VAL A 73 -5.47 -5.48 -7.76
C VAL A 73 -5.54 -4.47 -8.89
N LEU A 74 -6.08 -3.28 -8.62
CA LEU A 74 -6.14 -2.20 -9.61
C LEU A 74 -4.85 -1.39 -9.51
N GLY A 75 -4.07 -1.38 -10.59
CA GLY A 75 -2.85 -0.60 -10.68
C GLY A 75 -3.10 0.91 -10.68
N LEU A 76 -2.03 1.70 -10.81
CA LEU A 76 -2.10 3.16 -10.85
C LEU A 76 -2.94 3.65 -12.05
N ARG A 77 -2.73 3.02 -13.21
CA ARG A 77 -3.44 3.28 -14.45
C ARG A 77 -4.54 2.24 -14.63
N VAL A 78 -5.79 2.68 -14.70
CA VAL A 78 -6.95 1.78 -14.74
C VAL A 78 -7.81 2.11 -15.96
N PRO A 79 -8.12 1.14 -16.84
CA PRO A 79 -9.09 1.33 -17.90
C PRO A 79 -10.41 1.88 -17.36
N ARG A 80 -10.93 2.93 -18.00
CA ARG A 80 -12.12 3.65 -17.54
C ARG A 80 -13.32 2.73 -17.32
N GLU A 81 -13.54 1.77 -18.21
CA GLU A 81 -14.64 0.81 -18.10
C GLU A 81 -14.49 -0.13 -16.91
N LEU A 82 -13.27 -0.61 -16.64
CA LEU A 82 -12.95 -1.44 -15.47
C LEU A 82 -13.15 -0.66 -14.18
N ALA A 83 -12.66 0.58 -14.12
CA ALA A 83 -12.83 1.45 -12.96
C ALA A 83 -14.32 1.72 -12.66
N ALA A 84 -15.12 2.03 -13.70
CA ALA A 84 -16.55 2.27 -13.55
C ALA A 84 -17.29 1.02 -13.06
N ALA A 85 -16.99 -0.15 -13.65
CA ALA A 85 -17.51 -1.43 -13.22
C ALA A 85 -17.19 -1.73 -11.75
N TYR A 86 -15.94 -1.51 -11.34
CA TYR A 86 -15.48 -1.71 -9.97
C TYR A 86 -16.20 -0.81 -8.96
N LEU A 87 -16.33 0.50 -9.26
CA LEU A 87 -17.02 1.46 -8.38
C LEU A 87 -18.50 1.12 -8.19
N ARG A 88 -19.18 0.66 -9.24
CA ARG A 88 -20.58 0.20 -9.15
C ARG A 88 -20.72 -1.03 -8.27
N GLY A 89 -19.81 -1.99 -8.41
CA GLY A 89 -19.80 -3.17 -7.55
C GLY A 89 -19.45 -2.87 -6.09
N TYR A 90 -18.54 -1.92 -5.84
CA TYR A 90 -18.10 -1.58 -4.47
C TYR A 90 -19.22 -1.05 -3.58
N ALA A 91 -20.26 -0.43 -4.15
CA ALA A 91 -21.45 0.02 -3.41
C ALA A 91 -22.19 -1.13 -2.66
N PHE A 92 -21.93 -2.38 -3.02
CA PHE A 92 -22.46 -3.59 -2.37
C PHE A 92 -21.44 -4.29 -1.47
N GLY A 93 -20.23 -3.75 -1.36
CA GLY A 93 -19.13 -4.29 -0.56
C GLY A 93 -18.34 -5.45 -1.21
N PRO A 94 -17.11 -5.68 -0.73
CA PRO A 94 -16.27 -6.74 -1.23
C PRO A 94 -16.66 -8.10 -0.61
N SER A 95 -16.39 -9.21 -1.32
CA SER A 95 -16.73 -10.57 -0.86
C SER A 95 -15.48 -11.39 -0.59
N ILE A 96 -14.67 -10.85 0.31
CA ILE A 96 -13.32 -11.29 0.59
C ILE A 96 -13.30 -12.63 1.36
N ASN A 97 -14.31 -12.87 2.20
CA ASN A 97 -14.41 -14.11 2.97
C ASN A 97 -15.05 -15.22 2.14
N ALA A 98 -14.33 -16.33 1.91
CA ALA A 98 -14.87 -17.53 1.25
C ALA A 98 -16.15 -18.05 1.95
N ASN A 99 -16.19 -17.97 3.28
CA ASN A 99 -17.36 -18.28 4.10
C ASN A 99 -18.56 -17.36 3.86
N ARG A 100 -18.38 -16.17 3.26
CA ARG A 100 -19.50 -15.32 2.84
C ARG A 100 -20.07 -15.76 1.51
N ARG A 101 -19.22 -16.13 0.55
CA ARG A 101 -19.67 -16.57 -0.78
C ARG A 101 -20.51 -17.84 -0.73
N SER A 102 -20.16 -18.75 0.17
CA SER A 102 -20.84 -20.04 0.32
C SER A 102 -22.15 -19.97 1.12
N ARG A 103 -22.45 -18.85 1.79
CA ARG A 103 -23.70 -18.70 2.54
C ARG A 103 -24.83 -18.26 1.63
N GLU A 104 -25.92 -19.02 1.66
CA GLU A 104 -27.12 -18.76 0.87
C GLU A 104 -27.69 -17.34 1.08
N GLU A 105 -27.57 -16.81 2.30
CA GLU A 105 -28.01 -15.46 2.67
C GLU A 105 -27.34 -14.32 1.88
N ASN A 106 -26.14 -14.55 1.33
CA ASN A 106 -25.39 -13.53 0.58
C ASN A 106 -25.64 -13.58 -0.93
N ARG A 107 -26.32 -14.61 -1.46
CA ARG A 107 -26.59 -14.74 -2.90
C ARG A 107 -27.36 -13.55 -3.49
N PRO A 108 -28.39 -12.97 -2.82
CA PRO A 108 -29.08 -11.80 -3.34
C PRO A 108 -28.17 -10.58 -3.47
N VAL A 109 -27.26 -10.37 -2.51
CA VAL A 109 -26.29 -9.26 -2.52
C VAL A 109 -25.30 -9.44 -3.66
N LEU A 110 -24.77 -10.65 -3.86
CA LEU A 110 -23.85 -10.96 -4.96
C LEU A 110 -24.52 -10.78 -6.33
N ALA A 111 -25.77 -11.19 -6.48
CA ALA A 111 -26.54 -10.99 -7.71
C ALA A 111 -26.78 -9.50 -7.99
N ALA A 112 -27.16 -8.71 -6.97
CA ALA A 112 -27.34 -7.27 -7.10
C ALA A 112 -26.02 -6.56 -7.45
N ARG A 113 -24.91 -6.97 -6.84
CA ARG A 113 -23.57 -6.47 -7.16
C ARG A 113 -23.22 -6.72 -8.62
N ARG A 114 -23.42 -7.95 -9.12
CA ARG A 114 -23.13 -8.28 -10.53
C ARG A 114 -24.00 -7.47 -11.49
N ALA A 115 -25.30 -7.35 -11.19
CA ALA A 115 -26.20 -6.50 -11.97
C ALA A 115 -25.73 -5.03 -11.98
N ALA A 116 -25.24 -4.49 -10.85
CA ALA A 116 -24.70 -3.14 -10.78
C ALA A 116 -23.42 -2.98 -11.62
N ILE A 117 -22.49 -3.94 -11.54
CA ILE A 117 -21.27 -3.98 -12.36
C ILE A 117 -21.62 -3.88 -13.85
N GLU A 118 -22.61 -4.64 -14.29
CA GLU A 118 -23.05 -4.76 -15.69
C GLU A 118 -24.00 -3.64 -16.16
N SER A 119 -24.57 -2.86 -15.24
CA SER A 119 -25.67 -1.92 -15.53
C SER A 119 -25.35 -0.79 -16.51
N GLY A 120 -24.07 -0.49 -16.75
CA GLY A 120 -23.64 0.63 -17.59
C GLY A 120 -23.98 2.02 -17.03
N VAL A 121 -24.53 2.11 -15.82
CA VAL A 121 -24.86 3.38 -15.16
C VAL A 121 -23.58 4.22 -15.01
N PRO A 122 -23.61 5.52 -15.33
CA PRO A 122 -22.44 6.38 -15.21
C PRO A 122 -21.99 6.53 -13.76
N VAL A 123 -20.69 6.74 -13.57
CA VAL A 123 -20.13 7.11 -12.26
C VAL A 123 -20.38 8.58 -12.04
N ASP A 124 -21.25 8.89 -11.07
CA ASP A 124 -21.68 10.26 -10.76
C ASP A 124 -21.68 10.53 -9.24
N ARG A 125 -22.03 11.76 -8.88
CA ARG A 125 -22.12 12.21 -7.49
C ARG A 125 -23.18 11.44 -6.68
N ALA A 126 -24.31 11.10 -7.30
CA ALA A 126 -25.38 10.39 -6.61
C ALA A 126 -24.95 8.96 -6.22
N GLN A 127 -24.18 8.29 -7.09
CA GLN A 127 -23.57 7.01 -6.77
C GLN A 127 -22.58 7.11 -5.60
N LEU A 128 -21.72 8.14 -5.60
CA LEU A 128 -20.77 8.38 -4.50
C LEU A 128 -21.49 8.61 -3.17
N ASP A 129 -22.49 9.50 -3.15
CA ASP A 129 -23.25 9.82 -1.93
C ASP A 129 -23.96 8.57 -1.38
N ALA A 130 -24.61 7.77 -2.24
CA ALA A 130 -25.27 6.52 -1.83
C ALA A 130 -24.28 5.47 -1.29
N MET A 131 -23.07 5.39 -1.86
CA MET A 131 -22.00 4.53 -1.37
C MET A 131 -21.53 4.98 0.02
N LEU A 132 -21.27 6.27 0.20
CA LEU A 132 -20.82 6.84 1.48
C LEU A 132 -21.88 6.68 2.58
N GLU A 133 -23.16 6.89 2.26
CA GLU A 133 -24.27 6.64 3.16
C GLU A 133 -24.29 5.17 3.60
N SER A 134 -24.29 4.25 2.64
CA SER A 134 -24.30 2.80 2.89
C SER A 134 -23.08 2.36 3.72
N LEU A 135 -21.92 2.94 3.46
CA LEU A 135 -20.70 2.70 4.22
C LEU A 135 -20.85 3.18 5.67
N CYS A 136 -21.28 4.42 5.88
CA CYS A 136 -21.47 5.02 7.21
C CYS A 136 -22.59 4.36 8.03
N GLU A 137 -23.55 3.70 7.38
CA GLU A 137 -24.56 2.87 8.02
C GLU A 137 -24.11 1.42 8.30
N GLY A 138 -22.91 1.05 7.85
CA GLY A 138 -22.38 -0.30 8.02
C GLY A 138 -23.01 -1.35 7.10
N LYS A 139 -23.69 -0.93 6.02
CA LYS A 139 -24.25 -1.83 4.99
C LYS A 139 -23.16 -2.37 4.08
N ILE A 140 -22.10 -1.58 3.86
CA ILE A 140 -20.88 -2.03 3.18
C ILE A 140 -19.92 -2.54 4.26
N ASP A 141 -19.79 -3.86 4.36
CA ASP A 141 -18.81 -4.45 5.26
C ASP A 141 -17.50 -4.76 4.54
N ASP A 142 -16.60 -3.79 4.61
CA ASP A 142 -15.21 -3.93 4.21
C ASP A 142 -14.30 -3.90 5.44
N THR A 143 -13.76 -5.09 5.76
CA THR A 143 -12.79 -5.31 6.84
C THR A 143 -11.47 -4.59 6.58
N TYR A 144 -11.16 -4.32 5.30
CA TYR A 144 -9.90 -3.78 4.81
C TYR A 144 -10.03 -2.35 4.28
N LYS A 145 -11.17 -1.70 4.56
CA LYS A 145 -11.48 -0.34 4.11
C LYS A 145 -10.38 0.67 4.40
N HIS A 146 -9.64 0.50 5.48
CA HIS A 146 -8.60 1.43 5.88
C HIS A 146 -7.48 1.61 4.84
N TRP A 147 -7.28 0.65 3.92
CA TRP A 147 -6.41 0.84 2.76
C TRP A 147 -7.16 0.82 1.43
N ARG A 148 -8.31 0.13 1.32
CA ARG A 148 -9.09 0.05 0.06
C ARG A 148 -9.95 1.28 -0.23
N LEU A 149 -10.58 1.86 0.79
CA LEU A 149 -11.47 3.01 0.61
C LEU A 149 -10.76 4.24 0.03
N PRO A 150 -9.52 4.59 0.44
CA PRO A 150 -8.76 5.62 -0.25
C PRO A 150 -8.72 5.41 -1.77
N GLU A 151 -8.42 4.19 -2.23
CA GLU A 151 -8.37 3.86 -3.67
C GLU A 151 -9.72 4.06 -4.37
N VAL A 152 -10.80 3.62 -3.73
CA VAL A 152 -12.17 3.82 -4.23
C VAL A 152 -12.45 5.32 -4.39
N LEU A 153 -12.08 6.12 -3.40
CA LEU A 153 -12.27 7.58 -3.43
C LEU A 153 -11.40 8.25 -4.49
N TYR A 154 -10.17 7.77 -4.72
CA TYR A 154 -9.30 8.27 -5.80
C TYR A 154 -9.79 7.86 -7.19
N LEU A 155 -10.45 6.71 -7.33
CA LEU A 155 -11.16 6.37 -8.57
C LEU A 155 -12.36 7.30 -8.78
N TYR A 156 -13.17 7.56 -7.76
CA TYR A 156 -14.25 8.56 -7.85
C TYR A 156 -13.70 9.94 -8.22
N GLU A 157 -12.57 10.35 -7.65
CA GLU A 157 -11.91 11.62 -7.98
C GLU A 157 -11.54 11.67 -9.46
N ALA A 158 -11.03 10.58 -10.03
CA ALA A 158 -10.67 10.53 -11.44
C ALA A 158 -11.89 10.66 -12.39
N PHE A 159 -13.10 10.36 -11.91
CA PHE A 159 -14.36 10.58 -12.63
C PHE A 159 -14.99 11.96 -12.38
N LEU A 160 -15.01 12.41 -11.12
CA LEU A 160 -15.81 13.55 -10.67
C LEU A 160 -15.00 14.83 -10.40
N GLY A 161 -13.69 14.70 -10.24
CA GLY A 161 -12.79 15.76 -9.77
C GLY A 161 -12.70 15.86 -8.25
N ALA A 162 -11.62 16.49 -7.77
CA ALA A 162 -11.30 16.61 -6.35
C ALA A 162 -12.36 17.39 -5.56
N ASP A 163 -12.92 18.45 -6.14
CA ASP A 163 -13.92 19.32 -5.51
C ASP A 163 -15.16 18.54 -5.09
N GLU A 164 -15.72 17.76 -6.01
CA GLU A 164 -16.93 16.96 -5.80
C GLU A 164 -16.72 15.87 -4.75
N VAL A 165 -15.60 15.15 -4.82
CA VAL A 165 -15.32 14.08 -3.86
C VAL A 165 -15.00 14.64 -2.46
N ALA A 166 -14.25 15.74 -2.37
CA ALA A 166 -13.99 16.42 -1.10
C ALA A 166 -15.29 16.92 -0.45
N SER A 167 -16.20 17.47 -1.25
CA SER A 167 -17.53 17.88 -0.80
C SER A 167 -18.34 16.70 -0.26
N ALA A 168 -18.42 15.59 -1.00
CA ALA A 168 -19.15 14.38 -0.59
C ALA A 168 -18.64 13.81 0.74
N ILE A 169 -17.31 13.68 0.86
CA ILE A 169 -16.68 13.20 2.09
C ILE A 169 -16.97 14.15 3.26
N THR A 170 -16.88 15.47 3.04
CA THR A 170 -17.14 16.47 4.09
C THR A 170 -18.59 16.37 4.58
N SER A 171 -19.56 16.24 3.67
CA SER A 171 -20.97 16.03 4.03
C SER A 171 -21.17 14.74 4.84
N ALA A 172 -20.58 13.62 4.41
CA ALA A 172 -20.65 12.35 5.13
C ALA A 172 -20.04 12.44 6.54
N LEU A 173 -18.90 13.13 6.69
CA LEU A 173 -18.25 13.34 8.00
C LEU A 173 -19.14 14.17 8.94
N ILE A 174 -19.77 15.23 8.44
CA ILE A 174 -20.69 16.08 9.21
C ILE A 174 -21.93 15.27 9.62
N GLU A 175 -22.48 14.46 8.71
CA GLU A 175 -23.64 13.62 9.00
C GLU A 175 -23.34 12.61 10.12
N VAL A 176 -22.18 11.95 10.06
CA VAL A 176 -21.72 11.05 11.12
C VAL A 176 -21.62 11.78 12.46
N ALA A 177 -21.17 13.04 12.48
CA ALA A 177 -21.12 13.85 13.70
C ALA A 177 -22.50 14.15 14.30
N GLY A 178 -23.55 14.18 13.47
CA GLY A 178 -24.94 14.39 13.88
C GLY A 178 -25.61 13.14 14.47
N ARG A 179 -25.04 11.95 14.29
CA ARG A 179 -25.62 10.69 14.79
C ARG A 179 -25.37 10.54 16.29
N ALA A 180 -26.41 10.29 17.10
CA ALA A 180 -26.33 10.28 18.57
C ALA A 180 -25.51 9.12 19.19
N ARG A 181 -25.06 8.15 18.39
CA ARG A 181 -24.26 6.98 18.81
C ARG A 181 -23.02 6.81 17.93
N VAL A 182 -22.12 7.77 18.04
CA VAL A 182 -20.76 7.67 17.51
C VAL A 182 -19.98 6.78 18.49
N SER A 183 -20.12 5.44 18.37
CA SER A 183 -19.33 4.48 19.16
C SER A 183 -17.93 4.37 18.56
N PHE A 184 -17.17 5.42 18.77
CA PHE A 184 -15.75 5.46 18.50
C PHE A 184 -15.07 5.09 19.82
N GLY A 185 -14.10 4.17 19.82
CA GLY A 185 -13.16 4.06 20.94
C GLY A 185 -12.96 2.71 21.63
N ASP A 186 -13.65 1.63 21.25
CA ASP A 186 -13.14 0.30 21.63
C ASP A 186 -11.98 -0.05 20.70
N SER A 187 -11.08 -0.96 21.08
CA SER A 187 -9.85 -1.31 20.35
C SER A 187 -10.03 -1.71 18.86
N ASN A 188 -11.28 -1.85 18.40
CA ASN A 188 -11.69 -1.99 17.00
C ASN A 188 -12.08 -0.67 16.29
N SER A 189 -11.82 0.50 16.89
CA SER A 189 -12.24 1.82 16.41
C SER A 189 -11.57 2.25 15.09
N PHE A 190 -10.49 1.60 14.66
CA PHE A 190 -9.90 1.74 13.32
C PHE A 190 -10.87 1.33 12.20
N ASN A 191 -11.94 0.62 12.53
CA ASN A 191 -12.94 0.13 11.58
C ASN A 191 -14.17 1.05 11.44
N HIS A 192 -14.17 2.26 12.00
CA HIS A 192 -15.24 3.21 11.68
C HIS A 192 -14.96 3.92 10.33
N PRO A 193 -15.88 3.89 9.36
CA PRO A 193 -15.72 4.56 8.06
C PRO A 193 -15.27 6.02 8.15
N GLY A 194 -15.81 6.77 9.10
CA GLY A 194 -15.44 8.17 9.34
C GLY A 194 -13.94 8.41 9.57
N HIS A 195 -13.21 7.47 10.19
CA HIS A 195 -11.74 7.60 10.32
C HIS A 195 -11.06 7.50 8.97
N THR A 196 -11.44 6.52 8.15
CA THR A 196 -10.84 6.32 6.83
C THR A 196 -11.18 7.46 5.87
N LEU A 197 -12.41 7.97 5.93
CA LEU A 197 -12.84 9.16 5.19
C LEU A 197 -12.00 10.38 5.59
N ALA A 198 -11.81 10.61 6.89
CA ALA A 198 -11.01 11.72 7.39
C ALA A 198 -9.52 11.59 7.04
N LEU A 199 -8.97 10.38 6.94
CA LEU A 199 -7.61 10.15 6.45
C LEU A 199 -7.48 10.47 4.95
N THR A 200 -8.55 10.34 4.18
CA THR A 200 -8.51 10.60 2.73
C THR A 200 -8.75 12.07 2.40
N LEU A 201 -9.56 12.78 3.20
CA LEU A 201 -9.99 14.15 2.90
C LEU A 201 -8.84 15.15 2.68
N PRO A 202 -7.76 15.22 3.49
CA PRO A 202 -6.72 16.22 3.28
C PRO A 202 -5.99 16.05 1.94
N TRP A 203 -5.97 14.83 1.38
CA TRP A 203 -5.46 14.60 0.02
C TRP A 203 -6.27 15.33 -1.03
N LEU A 204 -7.58 15.17 -0.96
CA LEU A 204 -8.50 15.78 -1.92
C LEU A 204 -8.50 17.30 -1.77
N LEU A 205 -8.44 17.82 -0.54
CA LEU A 205 -8.37 19.26 -0.28
C LEU A 205 -7.13 19.93 -0.89
N ARG A 206 -6.02 19.21 -1.12
CA ARG A 206 -4.84 19.79 -1.79
C ARG A 206 -5.07 20.02 -3.28
N ARG A 207 -5.93 19.21 -3.89
CA ARG A 207 -6.21 19.24 -5.33
C ARG A 207 -7.50 20.00 -5.64
N ALA A 208 -8.34 20.22 -4.64
CA ALA A 208 -9.54 21.01 -4.74
C ALA A 208 -9.24 22.50 -4.93
N ALA A 209 -10.16 23.22 -5.56
CA ALA A 209 -10.08 24.66 -5.75
C ALA A 209 -10.02 25.39 -4.38
N PRO A 210 -9.18 26.43 -4.21
CA PRO A 210 -9.03 27.12 -2.92
C PRO A 210 -10.34 27.65 -2.32
N SER A 211 -11.29 28.08 -3.16
CA SER A 211 -12.63 28.50 -2.71
C SER A 211 -13.41 27.35 -2.09
N VAL A 212 -13.41 26.18 -2.75
CA VAL A 212 -14.05 24.96 -2.24
C VAL A 212 -13.41 24.54 -0.93
N VAL A 213 -12.08 24.52 -0.84
CA VAL A 213 -11.37 24.18 0.40
C VAL A 213 -11.75 25.10 1.56
N THR A 214 -11.86 26.41 1.29
CA THR A 214 -12.26 27.40 2.29
C THR A 214 -13.66 27.13 2.82
N ASP A 215 -14.61 26.85 1.92
CA ASP A 215 -15.99 26.56 2.26
C ASP A 215 -16.12 25.24 3.05
N LEU A 216 -15.44 24.17 2.62
CA LEU A 216 -15.48 22.87 3.30
C LEU A 216 -14.87 22.95 4.70
N ARG A 217 -13.77 23.66 4.89
CA ARG A 217 -13.17 23.89 6.21
C ARG A 217 -14.09 24.71 7.11
N ALA A 218 -14.78 25.70 6.57
CA ALA A 218 -15.77 26.47 7.32
C ALA A 218 -16.94 25.59 7.79
N GLN A 219 -17.41 24.66 6.95
CA GLN A 219 -18.45 23.68 7.31
C GLN A 219 -17.98 22.76 8.44
N LEU A 220 -16.77 22.19 8.33
CA LEU A 220 -16.19 21.34 9.39
C LEU A 220 -16.04 22.10 10.70
N LYS A 221 -15.58 23.35 10.66
CA LYS A 221 -15.43 24.22 11.84
C LYS A 221 -16.77 24.54 12.51
N ALA A 222 -17.86 24.61 11.74
CA ALA A 222 -19.19 24.89 12.26
C ALA A 222 -19.81 23.71 13.03
N VAL A 223 -19.23 22.50 12.91
CA VAL A 223 -19.66 21.33 13.69
C VAL A 223 -19.29 21.54 15.17
N ALA A 224 -20.28 21.90 15.99
CA ALA A 224 -20.07 22.15 17.40
C ALA A 224 -19.72 20.85 18.16
N PRO A 225 -18.63 20.81 18.94
CA PRO A 225 -18.34 19.66 19.80
C PRO A 225 -19.45 19.51 20.84
N GLN A 226 -19.92 18.28 21.05
CA GLN A 226 -20.92 18.03 22.09
C GLN A 226 -20.27 18.15 23.48
N PRO A 227 -20.77 19.02 24.39
CA PRO A 227 -20.15 19.29 25.70
C PRO A 227 -20.00 18.06 26.62
N ARG A 228 -20.67 16.96 26.29
CA ARG A 228 -20.67 15.69 27.04
C ARG A 228 -20.04 14.53 26.27
N ALA A 229 -19.41 14.78 25.12
CA ALA A 229 -18.73 13.75 24.35
C ALA A 229 -17.64 13.08 25.21
N LYS A 230 -17.66 11.75 25.28
CA LYS A 230 -16.67 10.92 25.98
C LYS A 230 -16.16 9.86 25.02
N GLY A 231 -15.01 9.26 25.36
CA GLY A 231 -14.39 8.22 24.53
C GLY A 231 -14.15 8.72 23.12
N GLY A 232 -14.40 7.90 22.11
CA GLY A 232 -14.07 8.26 20.75
C GLY A 232 -15.03 9.25 20.09
N ALA A 233 -16.19 9.59 20.67
CA ALA A 233 -16.95 10.75 20.20
C ALA A 233 -16.11 12.04 20.36
N LYS A 234 -15.34 12.14 21.46
CA LYS A 234 -14.37 13.24 21.65
C LYS A 234 -13.25 13.18 20.61
N GLN A 235 -12.72 11.99 20.31
CA GLN A 235 -11.69 11.79 19.28
C GLN A 235 -12.20 12.22 17.90
N TYR A 236 -13.45 11.90 17.58
CA TYR A 236 -14.04 12.25 16.30
C TYR A 236 -14.20 13.77 16.11
N TYR A 237 -14.72 14.50 17.12
CA TYR A 237 -14.77 15.96 17.04
C TYR A 237 -13.36 16.59 16.98
N ALA A 238 -12.40 16.06 17.74
CA ALA A 238 -11.01 16.50 17.65
C ALA A 238 -10.45 16.32 16.23
N LEU A 239 -10.76 15.20 15.60
CA LEU A 239 -10.40 14.92 14.21
C LEU A 239 -11.02 15.92 13.23
N LEU A 240 -12.32 16.21 13.34
CA LEU A 240 -12.97 17.21 12.48
C LEU A 240 -12.36 18.61 12.64
N HIS A 241 -11.97 18.99 13.86
CA HIS A 241 -11.26 20.24 14.11
C HIS A 241 -9.87 20.28 13.44
N VAL A 242 -9.11 19.19 13.51
CA VAL A 242 -7.82 19.08 12.79
C VAL A 242 -8.04 19.22 11.27
N LEU A 243 -9.08 18.59 10.71
CA LEU A 243 -9.39 18.71 9.27
C LEU A 243 -9.80 20.14 8.86
N ALA A 244 -10.43 20.89 9.77
CA ALA A 244 -10.81 22.27 9.55
C ALA A 244 -9.61 23.24 9.57
N GLU A 245 -8.53 22.88 10.25
CA GLU A 245 -7.37 23.75 10.51
C GLU A 245 -6.09 23.21 9.86
N GLN A 246 -5.63 23.87 8.79
CA GLN A 246 -4.41 23.46 8.10
C GLN A 246 -3.18 23.54 9.02
N GLY A 247 -2.47 22.42 9.15
CA GLY A 247 -1.23 22.35 9.94
C GLY A 247 -1.46 22.38 11.45
N ALA A 248 -2.70 22.16 11.92
CA ALA A 248 -2.95 21.96 13.34
C ALA A 248 -2.17 20.72 13.84
N PRO A 249 -1.50 20.81 15.00
CA PRO A 249 -0.83 19.64 15.58
C PRO A 249 -1.87 18.57 15.91
N LEU A 250 -1.50 17.30 15.71
CA LEU A 250 -2.36 16.19 16.09
C LEU A 250 -2.53 16.18 17.62
N PRO A 251 -3.78 16.20 18.13
CA PRO A 251 -4.03 16.01 19.55
C PRO A 251 -3.50 14.65 20.03
N PRO A 252 -3.00 14.53 21.28
CA PRO A 252 -2.56 13.26 21.84
C PRO A 252 -3.62 12.15 21.74
N GLU A 253 -4.90 12.51 21.75
CA GLU A 253 -6.00 11.57 21.58
C GLU A 253 -6.05 10.86 20.21
N LEU A 254 -5.28 11.34 19.23
CA LEU A 254 -5.15 10.77 17.88
C LEU A 254 -3.77 10.13 17.62
N GLU A 255 -2.94 9.93 18.66
CA GLU A 255 -1.58 9.39 18.53
C GLU A 255 -1.51 8.05 17.78
N VAL A 256 -2.55 7.21 17.86
CA VAL A 256 -2.59 5.93 17.13
C VAL A 256 -2.83 6.11 15.62
N LEU A 257 -3.35 7.27 15.20
CA LEU A 257 -3.55 7.64 13.79
C LEU A 257 -2.36 8.43 13.21
N ASP A 258 -1.38 8.77 14.06
CA ASP A 258 -0.27 9.69 13.78
C ASP A 258 0.50 9.37 12.50
N HIS A 259 0.84 8.08 12.29
CA HIS A 259 1.66 7.68 11.15
C HIS A 259 1.05 7.94 9.78
N ARG A 260 -0.28 7.89 9.61
CA ARG A 260 -0.90 8.19 8.31
C ARG A 260 -1.11 9.68 8.16
N PHE A 261 -1.55 10.34 9.22
CA PHE A 261 -1.76 11.79 9.21
C PHE A 261 -0.47 12.56 8.88
N MET A 262 0.70 12.12 9.37
CA MET A 262 1.97 12.76 9.00
C MET A 262 2.23 12.74 7.49
N TYR A 263 1.98 11.61 6.81
CA TYR A 263 2.11 11.52 5.35
C TYR A 263 1.04 12.35 4.63
N ILE A 264 -0.20 12.31 5.14
CA ILE A 264 -1.37 13.03 4.63
C ILE A 264 -1.22 14.56 4.76
N ASN A 265 -0.54 15.04 5.78
CA ASN A 265 -0.33 16.46 6.08
C ASN A 265 1.01 17.01 5.58
N ASP A 266 1.84 16.19 4.93
CA ASP A 266 3.24 16.53 4.62
C ASP A 266 4.02 17.01 5.85
N ASP A 267 3.81 16.36 6.99
CA ASP A 267 4.58 16.66 8.20
C ASP A 267 5.99 16.08 8.05
N VAL A 268 6.82 16.78 7.27
CA VAL A 268 8.20 16.41 6.98
C VAL A 268 9.00 16.14 8.27
N PRO A 269 8.93 16.98 9.33
CA PRO A 269 9.56 16.67 10.60
C PRO A 269 9.10 15.36 11.24
N ALA A 270 7.79 15.10 11.29
CA ALA A 270 7.25 13.87 11.88
C ALA A 270 7.64 12.62 11.05
N VAL A 271 7.53 12.70 9.72
CA VAL A 271 7.96 11.62 8.82
C VAL A 271 9.46 11.37 8.95
N THR A 272 10.29 12.42 9.01
CA THR A 272 11.74 12.29 9.21
C THR A 272 12.06 11.60 10.53
N THR A 273 11.41 12.02 11.62
CA THR A 273 11.59 11.43 12.95
C THR A 273 11.23 9.94 12.94
N ARG A 274 10.11 9.59 12.31
CA ARG A 274 9.65 8.21 12.17
C ARG A 274 10.64 7.36 11.38
N LEU A 275 11.06 7.81 10.19
CA LEU A 275 11.97 7.03 9.34
C LEU A 275 13.39 6.97 9.89
N THR A 276 13.80 7.92 10.71
CA THR A 276 15.06 7.84 11.45
C THR A 276 14.99 6.74 12.51
N ALA A 277 13.86 6.64 13.23
CA ALA A 277 13.66 5.59 14.23
C ALA A 277 13.38 4.21 13.61
N LYS A 278 12.72 4.17 12.45
CA LYS A 278 12.30 2.94 11.77
C LYS A 278 12.54 3.01 10.25
N PRO A 279 13.81 3.02 9.81
CA PRO A 279 14.20 3.18 8.40
C PRO A 279 13.67 2.09 7.46
N GLN A 280 13.34 0.90 7.97
CA GLN A 280 12.73 -0.18 7.19
C GLN A 280 11.35 0.17 6.63
N PHE A 281 10.65 1.17 7.20
CA PHE A 281 9.36 1.63 6.69
C PHE A 281 9.48 2.62 5.52
N ALA A 282 10.69 3.08 5.16
CA ALA A 282 10.89 4.08 4.12
C ALA A 282 10.32 3.67 2.76
N LEU A 283 10.33 2.36 2.47
CA LEU A 283 9.81 1.82 1.21
C LEU A 283 8.33 1.42 1.29
N ARG A 284 7.77 1.18 2.49
CA ARG A 284 6.35 0.82 2.63
C ARG A 284 5.40 1.97 2.26
N GLU A 285 5.92 3.19 2.29
CA GLU A 285 5.19 4.42 1.96
C GLU A 285 6.02 5.19 0.94
N THR A 286 5.85 4.90 -0.35
CA THR A 286 6.60 5.54 -1.47
C THR A 286 6.49 7.06 -1.46
N ARG A 287 5.43 7.62 -0.86
CA ARG A 287 5.28 9.04 -0.56
C ARG A 287 6.44 9.64 0.25
N SER A 288 7.12 8.82 1.07
CA SER A 288 8.33 9.23 1.79
C SER A 288 9.39 9.80 0.85
N VAL A 289 9.51 9.25 -0.35
CA VAL A 289 10.48 9.71 -1.35
C VAL A 289 10.14 11.10 -1.87
N TRP A 290 8.85 11.37 -2.07
CA TRP A 290 8.39 12.70 -2.48
C TRP A 290 8.60 13.74 -1.37
N LEU A 291 8.33 13.38 -0.12
CA LEU A 291 8.45 14.29 1.04
C LEU A 291 9.90 14.59 1.43
N LEU A 292 10.78 13.60 1.31
CA LEU A 292 12.13 13.64 1.89
C LEU A 292 13.24 13.52 0.84
N GLY A 293 12.89 13.34 -0.44
CA GLY A 293 13.80 13.14 -1.56
C GLY A 293 14.32 11.70 -1.69
N GLY A 294 15.08 11.44 -2.76
CA GLY A 294 15.62 10.11 -3.10
C GLY A 294 16.54 9.48 -2.04
N LYS A 295 17.00 10.24 -1.04
CA LYS A 295 17.88 9.75 0.03
C LYS A 295 17.22 8.64 0.85
N VAL A 296 15.89 8.65 0.99
CA VAL A 296 15.19 7.61 1.75
C VAL A 296 15.27 6.22 1.09
N LEU A 297 15.56 6.17 -0.21
CA LEU A 297 15.71 4.92 -0.96
C LEU A 297 17.08 4.25 -0.77
N THR A 298 18.02 4.90 -0.06
CA THR A 298 19.29 4.26 0.33
C THR A 298 19.17 3.45 1.62
N CYS A 299 18.03 3.52 2.31
CA CYS A 299 17.69 2.64 3.43
C CYS A 299 17.75 1.15 3.02
N PRO A 300 17.90 0.21 3.98
CA PRO A 300 17.77 -1.21 3.69
C PRO A 300 16.45 -1.53 3.00
N VAL A 301 16.52 -2.37 1.96
CA VAL A 301 15.33 -2.74 1.17
C VAL A 301 14.54 -3.81 1.91
N SER A 302 13.38 -3.41 2.42
CA SER A 302 12.32 -4.26 2.94
C SER A 302 11.10 -4.07 2.02
N LEU A 303 10.84 -5.07 1.17
CA LEU A 303 9.69 -5.07 0.29
C LEU A 303 8.44 -5.49 1.07
N PRO A 304 7.24 -5.03 0.69
CA PRO A 304 5.98 -5.57 1.20
C PRO A 304 5.86 -7.07 0.92
N ASP A 305 5.13 -7.79 1.77
CA ASP A 305 5.02 -9.25 1.64
C ASP A 305 4.07 -9.68 0.51
N THR A 306 3.10 -8.83 0.16
CA THR A 306 2.11 -9.15 -0.88
C THR A 306 2.54 -8.72 -2.28
N LYS A 307 2.16 -9.52 -3.27
CA LYS A 307 2.51 -9.28 -4.68
C LYS A 307 1.95 -7.95 -5.17
N GLU A 308 0.71 -7.66 -4.83
CA GLU A 308 -0.03 -6.49 -5.27
C GLU A 308 0.62 -5.20 -4.75
N LEU A 309 1.04 -5.17 -3.49
CA LEU A 309 1.77 -4.02 -2.93
C LEU A 309 3.17 -3.88 -3.55
N GLN A 310 3.83 -4.99 -3.88
CA GLN A 310 5.11 -4.95 -4.61
C GLN A 310 4.93 -4.44 -6.06
N LEU A 311 3.85 -4.82 -6.74
CA LEU A 311 3.50 -4.31 -8.07
C LEU A 311 3.13 -2.83 -8.03
N ALA A 312 2.33 -2.42 -7.04
CA ALA A 312 2.05 -1.01 -6.80
C ALA A 312 3.35 -0.24 -6.53
N MET A 313 4.25 -0.76 -5.69
CA MET A 313 5.56 -0.16 -5.46
C MET A 313 6.41 -0.05 -6.73
N LEU A 314 6.34 -1.04 -7.63
CA LEU A 314 7.03 -0.98 -8.92
C LEU A 314 6.48 0.15 -9.80
N ASP A 315 5.15 0.20 -9.95
CA ASP A 315 4.47 1.29 -10.68
C ASP A 315 4.81 2.64 -10.06
N GLU A 316 4.94 2.65 -8.74
CA GLU A 316 5.21 3.84 -7.98
C GLU A 316 6.66 4.30 -8.14
N LEU A 317 7.63 3.55 -7.64
CA LEU A 317 9.02 3.94 -7.74
C LEU A 317 9.52 4.00 -9.19
N GLY A 318 8.86 3.28 -10.10
CA GLY A 318 9.16 3.27 -11.52
C GLY A 318 8.97 4.60 -12.23
N ILE A 319 8.24 5.58 -11.65
CA ILE A 319 8.17 6.93 -12.21
C ILE A 319 9.33 7.83 -11.75
N LEU A 320 10.17 7.38 -10.81
CA LEU A 320 11.20 8.22 -10.21
C LEU A 320 12.55 8.11 -10.93
N ARG A 321 13.13 9.25 -11.33
CA ARG A 321 14.46 9.36 -11.97
C ARG A 321 15.63 9.17 -10.99
N GLU A 322 15.41 8.44 -9.90
CA GLU A 322 16.36 8.27 -8.81
C GLU A 322 17.20 7.02 -9.01
N PRO A 323 18.54 7.08 -8.92
CA PRO A 323 19.38 5.87 -8.97
C PRO A 323 19.02 4.84 -7.89
N ALA A 324 18.55 5.33 -6.74
CA ALA A 324 18.11 4.47 -5.66
C ALA A 324 16.74 3.82 -5.92
N ALA A 325 15.92 4.34 -6.84
CA ALA A 325 14.72 3.65 -7.32
C ALA A 325 15.09 2.43 -8.16
N VAL A 326 16.09 2.55 -9.05
CA VAL A 326 16.64 1.40 -9.83
C VAL A 326 17.12 0.28 -8.91
N ARG A 327 17.75 0.63 -7.78
CA ARG A 327 18.12 -0.34 -6.75
C ARG A 327 16.90 -1.12 -6.24
N VAL A 328 15.82 -0.45 -5.85
CA VAL A 328 14.59 -1.12 -5.35
C VAL A 328 13.95 -1.98 -6.46
N ILE A 329 13.91 -1.47 -7.69
CA ILE A 329 13.41 -2.21 -8.86
C ILE A 329 14.24 -3.48 -9.12
N ALA A 330 15.55 -3.46 -8.88
CA ALA A 330 16.38 -4.65 -8.97
C ALA A 330 15.96 -5.72 -7.94
N HIS A 331 15.62 -5.32 -6.72
CA HIS A 331 15.10 -6.25 -5.69
C HIS A 331 13.73 -6.81 -6.09
N LEU A 332 12.87 -6.01 -6.71
CA LEU A 332 11.59 -6.49 -7.28
C LEU A 332 11.84 -7.46 -8.44
N ALA A 333 12.78 -7.17 -9.34
CA ALA A 333 13.16 -8.04 -10.45
C ALA A 333 13.68 -9.42 -10.00
N ALA A 334 14.25 -9.49 -8.79
CA ALA A 334 14.70 -10.73 -8.18
C ALA A 334 13.58 -11.58 -7.57
N ARG A 335 12.34 -11.06 -7.44
CA ARG A 335 11.18 -11.79 -6.90
C ARG A 335 10.35 -12.38 -8.03
N ARG A 336 10.00 -13.67 -7.96
CA ARG A 336 9.20 -14.36 -9.00
C ARG A 336 7.84 -13.68 -9.22
N ALA A 337 7.23 -13.14 -8.16
CA ALA A 337 5.93 -12.48 -8.20
C ALA A 337 5.89 -11.18 -9.03
N THR A 338 7.00 -10.43 -9.08
CA THR A 338 7.09 -9.11 -9.75
C THR A 338 8.11 -9.05 -10.88
N GLN A 339 8.88 -10.13 -11.09
CA GLN A 339 9.91 -10.24 -12.11
C GLN A 339 9.45 -9.82 -13.50
N ALA A 340 8.28 -10.29 -13.95
CA ALA A 340 7.75 -9.96 -15.27
C ALA A 340 7.53 -8.45 -15.45
N ALA A 341 6.87 -7.81 -14.49
CA ALA A 341 6.60 -6.37 -14.53
C ALA A 341 7.90 -5.56 -14.39
N ALA A 342 8.80 -5.98 -13.49
CA ALA A 342 10.09 -5.31 -13.31
C ALA A 342 10.97 -5.44 -14.57
N ALA A 343 10.96 -6.59 -15.24
CA ALA A 343 11.65 -6.79 -16.51
C ALA A 343 11.09 -5.88 -17.62
N GLN A 344 9.77 -5.72 -17.70
CA GLN A 344 9.15 -4.77 -18.64
C GLN A 344 9.63 -3.34 -18.36
N TRP A 345 9.64 -2.92 -17.10
CA TRP A 345 10.15 -1.61 -16.71
C TRP A 345 11.62 -1.42 -17.06
N LEU A 346 12.47 -2.41 -16.75
CA LEU A 346 13.91 -2.37 -17.04
C LEU A 346 14.16 -2.26 -18.55
N ASN A 347 13.44 -3.04 -19.37
CA ASN A 347 13.55 -3.02 -20.82
C ASN A 347 13.02 -1.73 -21.46
N ALA A 348 12.11 -1.01 -20.79
CA ALA A 348 11.69 0.32 -21.20
C ALA A 348 12.74 1.40 -20.89
N HIS A 349 13.62 1.19 -19.89
CA HIS A 349 14.60 2.19 -19.42
C HIS A 349 16.05 1.69 -19.38
N PRO A 350 16.57 1.00 -20.41
CA PRO A 350 17.84 0.27 -20.33
C PRO A 350 19.06 1.19 -20.19
N SER A 351 19.04 2.36 -20.83
CA SER A 351 20.14 3.34 -20.77
C SER A 351 20.26 4.00 -19.40
N HIS A 352 19.15 4.13 -18.67
CA HIS A 352 19.14 4.63 -17.31
C HIS A 352 19.54 3.54 -16.31
N ALA A 353 18.90 2.37 -16.38
CA ALA A 353 19.04 1.33 -15.37
C ALA A 353 20.39 0.59 -15.43
N ARG A 354 20.88 0.23 -16.62
CA ARG A 354 22.07 -0.62 -16.78
C ARG A 354 23.32 -0.12 -16.04
N PRO A 355 23.79 1.14 -16.19
CA PRO A 355 25.01 1.59 -15.53
C PRO A 355 24.90 1.57 -13.99
N ILE A 356 23.70 1.81 -13.46
CA ILE A 356 23.44 1.74 -12.01
C ILE A 356 23.50 0.29 -11.52
N LEU A 357 22.88 -0.64 -12.26
CA LEU A 357 22.89 -2.06 -11.91
C LEU A 357 24.31 -2.65 -11.97
N GLU A 358 25.14 -2.26 -12.95
CA GLU A 358 26.54 -2.68 -13.02
C GLU A 358 27.33 -2.23 -11.78
N ALA A 359 27.15 -0.98 -11.35
CA ALA A 359 27.77 -0.48 -10.11
C ALA A 359 27.25 -1.21 -8.85
N LEU A 360 25.95 -1.48 -8.76
CA LEU A 360 25.37 -2.24 -7.64
C LEU A 360 25.89 -3.68 -7.60
N ARG A 361 26.09 -4.32 -8.75
CA ARG A 361 26.68 -5.67 -8.85
C ARG A 361 28.12 -5.71 -8.36
N GLU A 362 28.91 -4.68 -8.65
CA GLU A 362 30.35 -4.66 -8.38
C GLU A 362 30.71 -4.10 -7.00
N GLY A 363 29.98 -3.08 -6.53
CA GLY A 363 30.28 -2.36 -5.30
C GLY A 363 29.17 -2.37 -4.25
N GLY A 364 28.03 -2.99 -4.54
CA GLY A 364 26.90 -3.07 -3.61
C GLY A 364 27.09 -4.09 -2.50
N SER A 365 26.14 -4.12 -1.56
CA SER A 365 26.04 -5.22 -0.58
C SER A 365 25.80 -6.56 -1.29
N ALA A 366 26.05 -7.68 -0.63
CA ALA A 366 25.78 -9.01 -1.22
C ALA A 366 24.32 -9.15 -1.72
N LYS A 367 23.36 -8.58 -0.99
CA LYS A 367 21.93 -8.57 -1.38
C LYS A 367 21.71 -7.71 -2.62
N ASP A 368 22.27 -6.49 -2.65
CA ASP A 368 22.15 -5.58 -3.80
C ASP A 368 22.84 -6.15 -5.04
N ALA A 369 24.02 -6.76 -4.87
CA ALA A 369 24.78 -7.34 -5.97
C ALA A 369 24.04 -8.53 -6.60
N LYS A 370 23.44 -9.39 -5.78
CA LYS A 370 22.59 -10.51 -6.26
C LYS A 370 21.36 -9.99 -7.01
N ALA A 371 20.66 -9.01 -6.45
CA ALA A 371 19.49 -8.40 -7.09
C ALA A 371 19.86 -7.72 -8.43
N ALA A 372 20.96 -6.97 -8.45
CA ALA A 372 21.44 -6.29 -9.65
C ALA A 372 21.90 -7.26 -10.74
N ALA A 373 22.58 -8.36 -10.37
CA ALA A 373 22.92 -9.41 -11.32
C ALA A 373 21.67 -9.98 -11.97
N LYS A 374 20.62 -10.28 -11.19
CA LYS A 374 19.36 -10.80 -11.73
C LYS A 374 18.66 -9.81 -12.66
N ALA A 375 18.63 -8.53 -12.29
CA ALA A 375 18.07 -7.47 -13.14
C ALA A 375 18.86 -7.30 -14.46
N LEU A 376 20.19 -7.45 -14.43
CA LEU A 376 21.03 -7.41 -15.62
C LEU A 376 20.81 -8.60 -16.56
N GLU A 377 20.56 -9.80 -16.03
CA GLU A 377 20.16 -10.97 -16.84
C GLU A 377 18.85 -10.67 -17.60
N LEU A 378 17.84 -10.14 -16.91
CA LEU A 378 16.53 -9.81 -17.51
C LEU A 378 16.63 -8.72 -18.60
N LEU A 379 17.58 -7.79 -18.45
CA LEU A 379 17.91 -6.78 -19.47
C LEU A 379 18.62 -7.35 -20.70
N GLN A 380 19.21 -8.54 -20.61
CA GLN A 380 19.94 -9.18 -21.71
C GLN A 380 19.07 -10.20 -22.45
N ASP A 381 18.35 -11.03 -21.70
CA ASP A 381 17.65 -12.20 -22.24
C ASP A 381 16.18 -11.91 -22.60
N GLY A 382 15.67 -10.74 -22.24
CA GLY A 382 14.24 -10.43 -22.34
C GLY A 382 13.42 -11.11 -21.24
N GLN A 383 12.10 -11.00 -21.34
CA GLN A 383 11.16 -11.41 -20.30
C GLN A 383 11.25 -12.94 -20.02
N LEU A 384 11.68 -13.32 -18.81
CA LEU A 384 11.53 -14.70 -18.33
C LEU A 384 10.07 -14.89 -17.88
N ASP A 385 9.24 -15.41 -18.76
CA ASP A 385 7.88 -15.81 -18.41
C ASP A 385 7.97 -17.11 -17.61
N THR A 386 8.14 -17.00 -16.28
CA THR A 386 8.03 -18.16 -15.40
C THR A 386 6.53 -18.38 -15.15
N PRO A 387 5.90 -19.41 -15.76
CA PRO A 387 4.48 -19.64 -15.54
C PRO A 387 4.21 -19.86 -14.04
N PRO A 388 3.03 -19.44 -13.54
CA PRO A 388 2.67 -19.68 -12.15
C PRO A 388 2.75 -21.17 -11.85
N ALA A 389 3.38 -21.52 -10.73
CA ALA A 389 3.45 -22.90 -10.28
C ALA A 389 2.03 -23.45 -10.09
N SER A 390 1.78 -24.68 -10.56
CA SER A 390 0.53 -25.39 -10.22
C SER A 390 0.41 -25.53 -8.71
N GLU A 391 -0.81 -25.57 -8.16
CA GLU A 391 -1.05 -25.73 -6.72
C GLU A 391 -0.26 -26.91 -6.12
N ALA A 392 -0.23 -28.07 -6.79
CA ALA A 392 0.56 -29.22 -6.34
C ALA A 392 2.08 -28.97 -6.29
N ALA A 393 2.60 -28.15 -7.22
CA ALA A 393 4.02 -27.77 -7.23
C ALA A 393 4.33 -26.75 -6.14
N LEU A 394 3.40 -25.82 -5.86
CA LEU A 394 3.50 -24.89 -4.74
C LEU A 394 3.53 -25.63 -3.40
N GLU A 395 2.60 -26.56 -3.17
CA GLU A 395 2.57 -27.31 -1.92
C GLU A 395 3.82 -28.18 -1.73
N ALA A 396 4.37 -28.76 -2.82
CA ALA A 396 5.64 -29.48 -2.76
C ALA A 396 6.83 -28.56 -2.45
N GLU A 397 6.85 -27.34 -3.01
CA GLU A 397 7.86 -26.32 -2.73
C GLU A 397 7.81 -25.90 -1.24
N ILE A 398 6.61 -25.66 -0.71
CA ILE A 398 6.38 -25.28 0.69
C ILE A 398 6.78 -26.39 1.66
N ALA A 399 6.38 -27.64 1.38
CA ALA A 399 6.75 -28.78 2.21
C ALA A 399 8.27 -28.97 2.29
N ARG A 400 8.98 -28.77 1.16
CA ARG A 400 10.43 -28.81 1.12
C ARG A 400 11.05 -27.69 1.97
N LEU A 401 10.56 -26.46 1.83
CA LEU A 401 11.02 -25.31 2.59
C LEU A 401 10.93 -25.55 4.11
N PHE A 402 9.79 -26.06 4.60
CA PHE A 402 9.65 -26.34 6.04
C PHE A 402 10.48 -27.54 6.51
N THR A 403 10.72 -28.53 5.65
CA THR A 403 11.63 -29.64 5.96
C THR A 403 13.08 -29.15 6.10
N GLU A 404 13.52 -28.28 5.19
CA GLU A 404 14.85 -27.66 5.23
C GLU A 404 14.99 -26.74 6.46
N LEU A 405 13.98 -25.90 6.74
CA LEU A 405 13.95 -25.03 7.91
C LEU A 405 14.07 -25.82 9.21
N ARG A 406 13.27 -26.89 9.37
CA ARG A 406 13.34 -27.75 10.56
C ARG A 406 14.75 -28.30 10.77
N SER A 407 15.31 -28.88 9.72
CA SER A 407 16.65 -29.47 9.78
C SER A 407 17.70 -28.43 10.20
N ALA A 408 17.59 -27.20 9.71
CA ALA A 408 18.48 -26.10 10.06
C ALA A 408 18.29 -25.60 11.50
N LEU A 409 17.03 -25.47 11.97
CA LEU A 409 16.71 -25.07 13.33
C LEU A 409 17.17 -26.10 14.37
N GLU A 410 17.02 -27.40 14.09
CA GLU A 410 17.50 -28.49 14.95
C GLU A 410 19.03 -28.56 15.02
N ALA A 411 19.73 -28.10 13.97
CA ALA A 411 21.18 -28.13 13.88
C ALA A 411 21.88 -27.02 14.69
N THR A 412 21.14 -26.04 15.20
CA THR A 412 21.70 -24.94 16.00
C THR A 412 20.88 -24.69 17.26
N SER A 413 21.53 -24.26 18.33
CA SER A 413 20.87 -23.78 19.55
C SER A 413 20.94 -22.27 19.70
N ASP A 414 21.52 -21.57 18.71
CA ASP A 414 21.68 -20.12 18.73
C ASP A 414 20.38 -19.43 18.29
N ARG A 415 19.83 -18.60 19.17
CA ARG A 415 18.58 -17.88 18.93
C ARG A 415 18.71 -16.89 17.78
N ASP A 416 19.85 -16.23 17.62
CA ASP A 416 20.04 -15.26 16.53
C ASP A 416 20.08 -15.99 15.18
N ALA A 417 20.69 -17.18 15.13
CA ALA A 417 20.65 -18.04 13.97
C ALA A 417 19.21 -18.53 13.68
N HIS A 418 18.42 -18.87 14.70
CA HIS A 418 17.00 -19.21 14.52
C HIS A 418 16.19 -18.06 13.92
N ILE A 419 16.39 -16.84 14.41
CA ILE A 419 15.73 -15.63 13.90
C ILE A 419 16.00 -15.45 12.40
N GLU A 420 17.27 -15.52 11.98
CA GLU A 420 17.61 -15.35 10.56
C GLU A 420 17.07 -16.49 9.70
N LEU A 421 17.15 -17.76 10.16
CA LEU A 421 16.58 -18.91 9.44
C LEU A 421 15.06 -18.78 9.24
N ILE A 422 14.33 -18.38 10.29
CA ILE A 422 12.88 -18.17 10.22
C ILE A 422 12.56 -16.99 9.29
N ARG A 423 13.33 -15.91 9.34
CA ARG A 423 13.15 -14.75 8.46
C ARG A 423 13.36 -15.13 6.99
N GLU A 424 14.42 -15.88 6.68
CA GLU A 424 14.68 -16.37 5.33
C GLU A 424 13.55 -17.30 4.84
N ALA A 425 13.10 -18.22 5.68
CA ALA A 425 12.00 -19.12 5.36
C ALA A 425 10.66 -18.38 5.17
N PHE A 426 10.37 -17.38 6.00
CA PHE A 426 9.21 -16.52 5.85
C PHE A 426 9.24 -15.78 4.51
N GLU A 427 10.36 -15.15 4.17
CA GLU A 427 10.51 -14.45 2.88
C GLU A 427 10.32 -15.40 1.67
N ALA A 428 10.88 -16.60 1.74
CA ALA A 428 10.77 -17.59 0.65
C ALA A 428 9.37 -18.19 0.55
N TYR A 429 8.71 -18.47 1.68
CA TYR A 429 7.32 -18.91 1.72
C TYR A 429 6.39 -17.85 1.14
N SER A 430 6.55 -16.59 1.57
CA SER A 430 5.73 -15.48 1.10
C SER A 430 5.88 -15.25 -0.39
N GLU A 431 7.10 -15.35 -0.91
CA GLU A 431 7.38 -15.24 -2.33
C GLU A 431 6.76 -16.36 -3.17
N ALA A 432 6.85 -17.62 -2.71
CA ALA A 432 6.28 -18.76 -3.42
C ALA A 432 4.75 -18.66 -3.54
N ARG A 433 4.07 -18.36 -2.42
CA ARG A 433 2.62 -18.16 -2.33
C ARG A 433 2.16 -16.93 -3.11
N ALA A 434 2.84 -15.80 -2.99
CA ALA A 434 2.56 -14.58 -3.74
C ALA A 434 2.69 -14.80 -5.26
N ALA A 435 3.70 -15.56 -5.71
CA ALA A 435 3.87 -15.92 -7.11
C ALA A 435 2.75 -16.83 -7.64
N ALA A 436 2.10 -17.60 -6.77
CA ALA A 436 0.90 -18.38 -7.09
C ALA A 436 -0.41 -17.55 -7.04
N GLY A 437 -0.34 -16.29 -6.63
CA GLY A 437 -1.49 -15.39 -6.53
C GLY A 437 -2.25 -15.48 -5.20
N ASP A 438 -1.61 -16.00 -4.13
CA ASP A 438 -2.13 -15.89 -2.77
C ASP A 438 -1.98 -14.44 -2.27
N PRO A 439 -3.07 -13.79 -1.82
CA PRO A 439 -3.05 -12.38 -1.43
C PRO A 439 -2.63 -12.12 0.03
N THR A 440 -2.55 -13.12 0.90
CA THR A 440 -2.06 -12.90 2.28
C THR A 440 -1.17 -14.06 2.69
N PRO A 441 -0.06 -14.27 1.98
CA PRO A 441 0.78 -15.40 2.27
C PRO A 441 1.24 -15.37 3.75
N GLU A 442 1.59 -14.20 4.28
CA GLU A 442 2.07 -14.03 5.64
C GLU A 442 1.08 -14.52 6.71
N ALA A 443 -0.23 -14.39 6.46
CA ALA A 443 -1.26 -14.77 7.43
C ALA A 443 -1.28 -16.28 7.73
N TYR A 444 -0.72 -17.10 6.82
CA TYR A 444 -0.74 -18.55 6.90
C TYR A 444 0.62 -19.16 7.24
N PHE A 445 1.68 -18.37 7.38
CA PHE A 445 3.02 -18.91 7.60
C PHE A 445 3.12 -19.72 8.89
N THR A 446 2.66 -19.16 10.02
CA THR A 446 2.69 -19.85 11.33
C THR A 446 1.73 -21.03 11.39
N HIS A 447 0.61 -20.98 10.66
CA HIS A 447 -0.27 -22.12 10.48
C HIS A 447 0.43 -23.27 9.74
N SER A 448 1.09 -22.94 8.63
CA SER A 448 1.86 -23.88 7.81
C SER A 448 3.03 -24.47 8.58
N MET A 449 3.73 -23.67 9.42
CA MET A 449 4.75 -24.18 10.35
C MET A 449 4.18 -25.26 11.26
N GLY A 450 3.01 -25.01 11.88
CA GLY A 450 2.34 -25.99 12.72
C GLY A 450 1.97 -27.29 12.00
N GLU A 451 1.41 -27.19 10.78
CA GLU A 451 1.10 -28.36 9.94
C GLU A 451 2.35 -29.18 9.58
N HIS A 452 3.49 -28.49 9.46
CA HIS A 452 4.79 -29.09 9.19
C HIS A 452 5.60 -29.31 10.48
N GLY A 453 4.92 -29.46 11.64
CA GLY A 453 5.49 -29.85 12.94
C GLY A 453 6.62 -28.96 13.45
N LEU A 454 6.56 -27.67 13.16
CA LEU A 454 7.37 -26.59 13.72
C LEU A 454 6.52 -25.77 14.71
N ASP A 455 5.94 -26.44 15.71
CA ASP A 455 5.05 -25.82 16.69
C ASP A 455 5.80 -25.30 17.93
N GLY A 456 5.07 -24.74 18.89
CA GLY A 456 5.64 -24.25 20.16
C GLY A 456 6.53 -23.01 19.99
N ASP A 457 7.74 -23.07 20.57
CA ASP A 457 8.65 -21.92 20.70
C ASP A 457 9.09 -21.35 19.33
N TRP A 458 9.24 -22.19 18.30
CA TRP A 458 9.59 -21.72 16.95
C TRP A 458 8.45 -20.95 16.29
N CYS A 459 7.20 -21.37 16.49
CA CYS A 459 6.03 -20.61 16.02
C CYS A 459 5.93 -19.25 16.72
N MET A 460 6.18 -19.19 18.02
CA MET A 460 6.18 -17.92 18.75
C MET A 460 7.31 -16.99 18.28
N LEU A 461 8.51 -17.54 18.05
CA LEU A 461 9.61 -16.78 17.49
C LEU A 461 9.30 -16.28 16.08
N ALA A 462 8.60 -17.06 15.26
CA ALA A 462 8.14 -16.62 13.95
C ALA A 462 7.15 -15.45 14.01
N VAL A 463 6.22 -15.46 14.98
CA VAL A 463 5.34 -14.30 15.24
C VAL A 463 6.17 -13.05 15.57
N ASP A 464 7.16 -13.16 16.44
CA ASP A 464 8.04 -12.04 16.79
C ASP A 464 8.81 -11.52 15.57
N VAL A 465 9.35 -12.43 14.74
CA VAL A 465 10.05 -12.09 13.48
C VAL A 465 9.13 -11.36 12.52
N MET A 466 7.90 -11.84 12.33
CA MET A 466 6.91 -11.24 11.43
C MET A 466 6.46 -9.85 11.90
N ASN A 467 6.36 -9.64 13.21
CA ASN A 467 6.02 -8.35 13.80
C ASN A 467 7.21 -7.37 13.79
N GLY A 468 8.43 -7.86 13.55
CA GLY A 468 9.65 -7.07 13.65
C GLY A 468 10.02 -6.71 15.09
N ASP A 469 9.62 -7.56 16.04
CA ASP A 469 9.88 -7.40 17.48
C ASP A 469 11.27 -7.93 17.89
N VAL A 470 11.98 -8.62 16.98
CA VAL A 470 13.32 -9.24 17.18
C VAL A 470 14.30 -8.99 16.04
#